data_AF-K1MTM1-F1
#
_entry.id   AF-K1MTM1-F1
#
_cell.length_a   1.000
_cell.length_b   1.000
_cell.length_c   1.000
_cell.angle_alpha   90.00
_cell.angle_beta   90.00
_cell.angle_gamma   90.00
#
_symmetry.space_group_name_H-M   'P 1'
#
loop_
_entity.id
_entity.type
_entity.pdbx_description
1 polymer ?
#
loop_
_entity_poly.entity_id
_entity_poly.type
_entity_poly.pdbx_seq_one_letter_code
_entity_poly.pdbx_strand_id
1 'polypeptide(L)'
;MLKNTKIQVFEEVLYHLNSWYKEKNPEKENDISILKAMKLLFFVSGADVENNLFDVFNKFQAWQYGHVESDIYNFYSRNNGKFFSIELDRNTLRIKENYTPKNGEYSEKIRTNIERIKEINSDLISYDAFHLVDISHSHLSWDIYYNKLNRRYEDMEKEMLKYEPKYYR
;
A
#
# COMPACT_ATOMS: atom_id res chain seq x y z
N MET A 1 -2.64 15.59 13.60
CA MET A 1 -2.52 14.24 14.22
C MET A 1 -3.05 13.24 13.22
N LEU A 2 -2.24 12.27 12.79
CA LEU A 2 -2.77 11.08 12.14
C LEU A 2 -3.84 10.50 13.06
N LYS A 3 -5.07 10.32 12.57
CA LYS A 3 -6.09 9.62 13.34
C LYS A 3 -5.58 8.19 13.55
N ASN A 4 -5.62 7.70 14.79
CA ASN A 4 -5.23 6.32 15.13
C ASN A 4 -5.81 5.29 14.14
N THR A 5 -7.00 5.57 13.61
CA THR A 5 -7.68 4.80 12.57
C THR A 5 -6.85 4.59 11.29
N LYS A 6 -6.20 5.62 10.71
CA LYS A 6 -5.42 5.45 9.45
C LYS A 6 -4.27 4.46 9.63
N ILE A 7 -3.55 4.58 10.76
CA ILE A 7 -2.47 3.65 11.10
C ILE A 7 -3.01 2.25 11.31
N GLN A 8 -4.09 2.08 12.06
CA GLN A 8 -4.69 0.76 12.29
C GLN A 8 -5.15 0.08 10.99
N VAL A 9 -5.75 0.84 10.06
CA VAL A 9 -6.13 0.33 8.74
C VAL A 9 -4.89 -0.06 7.92
N PHE A 10 -3.81 0.71 7.98
CA PHE A 10 -2.54 0.35 7.33
C PHE A 10 -1.93 -0.94 7.91
N GLU A 11 -1.95 -1.10 9.23
CA GLU A 11 -1.46 -2.31 9.90
C GLU A 11 -2.30 -3.55 9.53
N GLU A 12 -3.62 -3.39 9.38
CA GLU A 12 -4.51 -4.47 8.90
C GLU A 12 -4.22 -4.84 7.44
N VAL A 13 -4.01 -3.85 6.55
CA VAL A 13 -3.57 -4.09 5.17
C VAL A 13 -2.28 -4.91 5.16
N LEU A 14 -1.27 -4.51 5.94
CA LEU A 14 0.00 -5.23 6.01
C LEU A 14 -0.11 -6.62 6.65
N TYR A 15 -1.03 -6.81 7.61
CA TYR A 15 -1.32 -8.13 8.16
C TYR A 15 -1.82 -9.11 7.08
N HIS A 16 -2.79 -8.67 6.26
CA HIS A 16 -3.34 -9.48 5.18
C HIS A 16 -2.33 -9.70 4.05
N LEU A 17 -1.55 -8.67 3.68
CA LEU A 17 -0.47 -8.81 2.69
C LEU A 17 0.63 -9.76 3.17
N ASN A 18 1.02 -9.71 4.44
CA ASN A 18 1.99 -10.65 5.02
C ASN A 18 1.45 -12.09 5.00
N SER A 19 0.15 -12.29 5.27
CA SER A 19 -0.47 -13.61 5.20
C SER A 19 -0.44 -14.15 3.78
N TRP A 20 -0.86 -13.34 2.81
CA TRP A 20 -0.78 -13.70 1.38
C TRP A 20 0.66 -13.96 0.92
N TYR A 21 1.64 -13.16 1.35
CA TYR A 21 3.04 -13.37 1.01
C TYR A 21 3.55 -14.73 1.50
N LYS A 22 3.23 -15.11 2.75
CA LYS A 22 3.61 -16.41 3.34
C LYS A 22 2.96 -17.58 2.61
N GLU A 23 1.69 -17.45 2.23
CA GLU A 23 1.00 -18.46 1.41
C GLU A 23 1.69 -18.65 0.05
N LYS A 24 2.09 -17.56 -0.59
CA LYS A 24 2.68 -17.57 -1.94
C LYS A 24 4.17 -17.92 -1.95
N ASN A 25 4.89 -17.66 -0.86
CA ASN A 25 6.33 -17.84 -0.72
C ASN A 25 6.69 -18.54 0.61
N PRO A 26 6.25 -19.79 0.84
CA PRO A 26 6.39 -20.47 2.14
C PRO A 26 7.84 -20.62 2.62
N GLU A 27 8.79 -20.74 1.69
CA GLU A 27 10.21 -20.96 1.99
C GLU A 27 11.03 -19.65 1.99
N LYS A 28 10.41 -18.49 1.74
CA LYS A 28 11.13 -17.21 1.70
C LYS A 28 10.91 -16.41 2.97
N GLU A 29 11.97 -15.75 3.42
CA GLU A 29 11.83 -14.68 4.40
C GLU A 29 10.95 -13.54 3.82
N ASN A 30 10.27 -12.83 4.71
CA ASN A 30 9.41 -11.73 4.32
C ASN A 30 10.26 -10.54 3.82
N ASP A 31 10.10 -10.18 2.54
CA ASP A 31 10.82 -9.10 1.86
C ASP A 31 9.99 -7.81 1.69
N ILE A 32 8.86 -7.71 2.39
CA ILE A 32 7.98 -6.53 2.36
C ILE A 32 8.68 -5.39 3.10
N SER A 33 9.55 -4.69 2.37
CA SER A 33 10.15 -3.42 2.76
C SER A 33 9.12 -2.29 2.77
N ILE A 34 9.48 -1.14 3.36
CA ILE A 34 8.70 0.10 3.25
C ILE A 34 8.39 0.48 1.80
N LEU A 35 9.34 0.29 0.88
CA LEU A 35 9.12 0.61 -0.54
C LEU A 35 8.01 -0.29 -1.12
N LYS A 36 8.15 -1.60 -0.94
CA LYS A 36 7.16 -2.60 -1.37
C LYS A 36 5.80 -2.36 -0.71
N ALA A 37 5.78 -2.08 0.60
CA ALA A 37 4.58 -1.75 1.35
C ALA A 37 3.83 -0.54 0.77
N MET A 38 4.54 0.54 0.38
CA MET A 38 3.90 1.71 -0.24
C MET A 38 3.30 1.40 -1.61
N LYS A 39 3.95 0.53 -2.41
CA LYS A 39 3.41 0.09 -3.71
C LYS A 39 2.15 -0.73 -3.52
N LEU A 40 2.24 -1.75 -2.67
CA LEU A 40 1.12 -2.63 -2.38
C LEU A 40 -0.05 -1.87 -1.74
N LEU A 41 0.21 -0.90 -0.87
CA LEU A 41 -0.82 -0.04 -0.29
C LEU A 41 -1.57 0.74 -1.38
N PHE A 42 -0.86 1.33 -2.35
CA PHE A 42 -1.49 2.01 -3.48
C PHE A 42 -2.37 1.06 -4.30
N PHE A 43 -1.83 -0.11 -4.66
CA PHE A 43 -2.56 -1.12 -5.44
C PHE A 43 -3.82 -1.62 -4.73
N VAL A 44 -3.71 -1.94 -3.43
CA VAL A 44 -4.85 -2.35 -2.57
C VAL A 44 -5.84 -1.22 -2.39
N SER A 45 -5.41 0.04 -2.38
CA SER A 45 -6.33 1.15 -2.13
C SER A 45 -7.33 1.40 -3.26
N GLY A 46 -7.07 0.92 -4.48
CA GLY A 46 -7.91 1.18 -5.64
C GLY A 46 -8.21 -0.04 -6.51
N ALA A 47 -8.12 -1.25 -5.97
CA ALA A 47 -8.38 -2.48 -6.74
C ALA A 47 -9.86 -2.70 -7.06
N ASP A 48 -10.73 -2.25 -6.17
CA ASP A 48 -12.17 -2.18 -6.38
C ASP A 48 -12.64 -0.72 -6.25
N VAL A 49 -13.36 -0.23 -7.25
CA VAL A 49 -13.78 1.17 -7.34
C VAL A 49 -14.78 1.53 -6.23
N GLU A 50 -15.71 0.63 -5.91
CA GLU A 50 -16.74 0.87 -4.89
C GLU A 50 -16.20 0.68 -3.46
N ASN A 51 -15.26 -0.25 -3.29
CA ASN A 51 -14.64 -0.57 -2.01
C ASN A 51 -13.27 0.08 -1.81
N ASN A 52 -12.91 1.09 -2.61
CA ASN A 52 -11.61 1.77 -2.50
C ASN A 52 -11.33 2.31 -1.09
N LEU A 53 -10.04 2.49 -0.78
CA LEU A 53 -9.55 2.97 0.51
C LEU A 53 -9.05 4.42 0.46
N PHE A 54 -9.30 5.17 -0.62
CA PHE A 54 -8.78 6.53 -0.79
C PHE A 54 -9.43 7.57 0.14
N ASP A 55 -10.55 7.24 0.81
CA ASP A 55 -11.07 8.05 1.92
C ASP A 55 -10.21 7.96 3.18
N VAL A 56 -9.54 6.82 3.39
CA VAL A 56 -8.58 6.64 4.49
C VAL A 56 -7.20 7.10 4.05
N PHE A 57 -6.70 6.56 2.94
CA PHE A 57 -5.39 6.87 2.38
C PHE A 57 -5.49 8.02 1.38
N ASN A 58 -5.80 9.20 1.90
CA ASN A 58 -6.12 10.39 1.12
C ASN A 58 -4.92 11.30 0.82
N LYS A 59 -3.69 10.86 1.10
CA LYS A 59 -2.45 11.63 0.90
C LYS A 59 -1.44 10.91 0.01
N PHE A 60 -1.91 10.23 -1.03
CA PHE A 60 -1.01 9.68 -2.05
C PHE A 60 -0.35 10.79 -2.85
N GLN A 61 0.94 10.65 -3.11
CA GLN A 61 1.76 11.62 -3.83
C GLN A 61 2.68 10.92 -4.82
N ALA A 62 3.10 11.63 -5.87
CA ALA A 62 4.09 11.11 -6.83
C ALA A 62 5.51 11.36 -6.32
N TRP A 63 6.19 10.29 -5.91
CA TRP A 63 7.60 10.32 -5.50
C TRP A 63 8.47 9.65 -6.57
N GLN A 64 9.80 9.78 -6.44
CA GLN A 64 10.74 9.18 -7.40
C GLN A 64 10.51 7.68 -7.62
N TYR A 65 10.19 6.95 -6.55
CA TYR A 65 9.90 5.52 -6.58
C TYR A 65 8.39 5.22 -6.59
N GLY A 66 7.59 6.05 -7.26
CA GLY A 66 6.15 5.84 -7.46
C GLY A 66 5.26 6.50 -6.41
N HIS A 67 4.01 6.05 -6.29
CA HIS A 67 3.04 6.51 -5.29
C HIS A 67 3.47 6.27 -3.84
N VAL A 68 3.36 7.28 -3.00
CA VAL A 68 3.61 7.15 -1.55
C VAL A 68 2.46 7.81 -0.81
N GLU A 69 1.88 7.12 0.18
CA GLU A 69 0.96 7.75 1.13
C GLU A 69 1.80 8.51 2.15
N SER A 70 1.77 9.84 2.05
CA SER A 70 2.74 10.69 2.73
C SER A 70 2.54 10.72 4.24
N ASP A 71 1.31 10.57 4.75
CA ASP A 71 1.07 10.48 6.19
C ASP A 71 1.69 9.20 6.77
N ILE A 72 1.49 8.05 6.12
CA ILE A 72 2.08 6.77 6.53
C ILE A 72 3.60 6.82 6.47
N TYR A 73 4.18 7.34 5.38
CA TYR A 73 5.63 7.43 5.24
C TYR A 73 6.25 8.38 6.27
N ASN A 74 5.59 9.53 6.54
CA ASN A 74 6.03 10.46 7.57
C ASN A 74 5.98 9.82 8.97
N PHE A 75 4.94 9.02 9.26
CA PHE A 75 4.86 8.27 10.51
C PHE A 75 5.98 7.24 10.62
N TYR A 76 6.21 6.45 9.56
CA TYR A 76 7.31 5.50 9.46
C TYR A 76 8.65 6.20 9.75
N SER A 77 8.93 7.32 9.09
CA SER A 77 10.19 8.04 9.22
C SER A 77 10.41 8.61 10.63
N ARG A 78 9.36 9.11 11.27
CA ARG A 78 9.44 9.71 12.62
C ARG A 78 9.57 8.68 13.74
N ASN A 79 9.08 7.47 13.52
CA ASN A 79 9.07 6.39 14.51
C ASN A 79 10.07 5.27 14.19
N ASN A 80 11.01 5.51 13.26
CA ASN A 80 12.02 4.53 12.82
C ASN A 80 11.38 3.19 12.43
N GLY A 81 10.26 3.23 11.70
CA GLY A 81 9.56 2.05 11.23
C GLY A 81 8.73 1.31 12.29
N LYS A 82 8.64 1.82 13.52
CA LYS A 82 7.85 1.22 14.59
C LYS A 82 6.41 1.74 14.57
N PHE A 83 5.46 0.85 14.31
CA PHE A 83 4.04 1.11 14.45
C PHE A 83 3.50 0.44 15.73
N PHE A 84 2.18 0.49 15.94
CA PHE A 84 1.56 -0.04 17.16
C PHE A 84 1.70 -1.56 17.27
N SER A 85 1.45 -2.26 16.16
CA SER A 85 1.32 -3.70 16.06
C SER A 85 2.27 -4.34 15.04
N ILE A 86 3.01 -3.53 14.30
CA ILE A 86 4.04 -4.01 13.34
C ILE A 86 5.33 -3.21 13.46
N GLU A 87 6.39 -3.77 12.89
CA GLU A 87 7.63 -3.07 12.58
C GLU A 87 7.97 -3.28 11.11
N LEU A 88 8.30 -2.20 10.42
CA LEU A 88 8.58 -2.17 9.00
C LEU A 88 9.94 -1.51 8.82
N ASP A 89 10.83 -2.09 8.02
CA ASP A 89 12.12 -1.49 7.72
C ASP A 89 12.38 -1.43 6.19
N ARG A 90 13.64 -1.25 5.79
CA ARG A 90 14.01 -1.13 4.38
C ARG A 90 14.00 -2.46 3.61
N ASN A 91 13.89 -3.57 4.32
CA ASN A 91 14.04 -4.93 3.82
C ASN A 91 12.88 -5.84 4.22
N THR A 92 12.31 -5.66 5.42
CA THR A 92 11.38 -6.63 6.00
C THR A 92 10.18 -6.00 6.71
N LEU A 93 9.13 -6.80 6.83
CA LEU A 93 7.96 -6.55 7.66
C LEU A 93 7.91 -7.60 8.78
N ARG A 94 7.82 -7.14 10.02
CA ARG A 94 7.57 -7.97 11.20
C ARG A 94 6.22 -7.62 11.83
N ILE A 95 5.36 -8.63 11.96
CA ILE A 95 4.13 -8.53 12.75
C ILE A 95 4.46 -8.82 14.21
N LYS A 96 4.05 -7.96 15.15
CA LYS A 96 4.27 -8.21 16.59
C LYS A 96 3.47 -9.42 17.05
N GLU A 97 4.01 -10.14 18.03
CA GLU A 97 3.36 -11.33 18.60
C GLU A 97 1.94 -11.01 19.09
N ASN A 98 1.01 -11.93 18.84
CA ASN A 98 -0.42 -11.82 19.19
C ASN A 98 -1.21 -10.71 18.49
N TYR A 99 -0.64 -10.01 17.51
CA TYR A 99 -1.45 -9.11 16.70
C TYR A 99 -2.39 -9.89 15.79
N THR A 100 -3.67 -9.58 15.90
CA THR A 100 -4.70 -9.94 14.92
C THR A 100 -5.59 -8.71 14.78
N PRO A 101 -5.82 -8.20 13.55
CA PRO A 101 -6.67 -7.05 13.36
C PRO A 101 -8.08 -7.36 13.86
N LYS A 102 -8.67 -6.42 14.60
CA LYS A 102 -10.09 -6.49 14.96
C LYS A 102 -10.90 -6.06 13.74
N ASN A 103 -11.97 -6.80 13.44
CA ASN A 103 -12.92 -6.39 12.40
C ASN A 103 -13.43 -4.97 12.70
N GLY A 104 -13.07 -4.04 11.83
CA GLY A 104 -13.47 -2.65 11.85
C GLY A 104 -14.21 -2.25 10.59
N GLU A 105 -14.53 -0.96 10.49
CA GLU A 105 -15.27 -0.35 9.38
C GLU A 105 -14.65 -0.65 7.99
N TYR A 106 -13.32 -0.73 7.91
CA TYR A 106 -12.59 -0.90 6.65
C TYR A 106 -12.19 -2.35 6.35
N SER A 107 -12.39 -3.29 7.29
CA SER A 107 -11.89 -4.66 7.15
C SER A 107 -12.42 -5.37 5.91
N GLU A 108 -13.70 -5.19 5.61
CA GLU A 108 -14.30 -5.83 4.42
C GLU A 108 -13.79 -5.21 3.12
N LYS A 109 -13.60 -3.89 3.11
CA LYS A 109 -13.00 -3.19 1.97
C LYS A 109 -11.58 -3.67 1.71
N ILE A 110 -10.77 -3.84 2.76
CA ILE A 110 -9.41 -4.36 2.67
C ILE A 110 -9.41 -5.75 2.03
N ARG A 111 -10.25 -6.68 2.55
CA ARG A 111 -10.35 -8.04 2.02
C ARG A 111 -10.78 -8.05 0.57
N THR A 112 -11.83 -7.31 0.24
CA THR A 112 -12.37 -7.21 -1.13
C THR A 112 -11.29 -6.75 -2.11
N ASN A 113 -10.53 -5.70 -1.77
CA ASN A 113 -9.48 -5.22 -2.64
C ASN A 113 -8.30 -6.21 -2.78
N ILE A 114 -7.91 -6.88 -1.69
CA ILE A 114 -6.83 -7.88 -1.75
C ILE A 114 -7.24 -9.08 -2.61
N GLU A 115 -8.45 -9.61 -2.42
CA GLU A 115 -8.96 -10.70 -3.25
C GLU A 115 -9.08 -10.28 -4.71
N ARG A 116 -9.52 -9.04 -4.98
CA ARG A 116 -9.57 -8.50 -6.34
C ARG A 116 -8.20 -8.47 -7.01
N ILE A 117 -7.15 -8.08 -6.28
CA ILE A 117 -5.78 -8.14 -6.81
C ILE A 117 -5.37 -9.59 -7.07
N LYS A 118 -5.66 -10.53 -6.15
CA LYS A 118 -5.32 -11.94 -6.33
C LYS A 118 -5.96 -12.54 -7.59
N GLU A 119 -7.21 -12.17 -7.89
CA GLU A 119 -7.91 -12.57 -9.13
C GLU A 119 -7.20 -12.05 -10.39
N ILE A 120 -6.70 -10.80 -10.35
CA ILE A 120 -6.05 -10.16 -11.50
C ILE A 120 -4.60 -10.64 -11.67
N ASN A 121 -3.84 -10.67 -10.58
CA ASN A 121 -2.45 -11.12 -10.54
C ASN A 121 -2.08 -11.66 -9.15
N SER A 122 -2.21 -12.98 -8.98
CA SER A 122 -1.83 -13.67 -7.74
C SER A 122 -0.32 -13.67 -7.44
N ASP A 123 0.53 -13.34 -8.41
CA ASP A 123 1.99 -13.30 -8.28
C ASP A 123 2.51 -11.92 -7.87
N LEU A 124 1.66 -10.88 -7.90
CA LEU A 124 2.05 -9.50 -7.58
C LEU A 124 2.74 -9.40 -6.20
N ILE A 125 2.27 -10.16 -5.21
CA ILE A 125 2.86 -10.15 -3.86
C ILE A 125 4.31 -10.65 -3.82
N SER A 126 4.70 -11.47 -4.80
CA SER A 126 6.03 -12.06 -4.92
C SER A 126 6.99 -11.22 -5.75
N TYR A 127 6.54 -10.13 -6.39
CA TYR A 127 7.41 -9.25 -7.16
C TYR A 127 8.36 -8.49 -6.23
N ASP A 128 9.56 -8.21 -6.73
CA ASP A 128 10.51 -7.37 -6.02
C ASP A 128 10.02 -5.90 -5.99
N ALA A 129 10.65 -5.10 -5.13
CA ALA A 129 10.22 -3.74 -4.91
C ALA A 129 10.32 -2.86 -6.16
N PHE A 130 11.31 -3.06 -7.04
CA PHE A 130 11.50 -2.23 -8.24
C PHE A 130 10.52 -2.60 -9.34
N HIS A 131 10.21 -3.89 -9.51
CA HIS A 131 9.14 -4.29 -10.43
C HIS A 131 7.78 -3.68 -10.02
N LEU A 132 7.48 -3.62 -8.72
CA LEU A 132 6.29 -2.92 -8.24
C LEU A 132 6.36 -1.39 -8.46
N VAL A 133 7.56 -0.80 -8.46
CA VAL A 133 7.76 0.62 -8.83
C VAL A 133 7.38 0.83 -10.30
N ASP A 134 7.86 -0.02 -11.21
CA ASP A 134 7.57 0.08 -12.65
C ASP A 134 6.07 -0.01 -12.94
N ILE A 135 5.37 -0.95 -12.29
CA ILE A 135 3.89 -1.06 -12.37
C ILE A 135 3.24 0.21 -11.82
N SER A 136 3.74 0.76 -10.72
CA SER A 136 3.19 2.01 -10.16
C SER A 136 3.41 3.21 -11.08
N HIS A 137 4.53 3.30 -11.79
CA HIS A 137 4.81 4.36 -12.77
C HIS A 137 3.91 4.27 -14.01
N SER A 138 3.36 3.10 -14.31
CA SER A 138 2.43 2.88 -15.42
C SER A 138 1.06 3.54 -15.21
N HIS A 139 0.75 3.96 -13.98
CA HIS A 139 -0.50 4.63 -13.66
C HIS A 139 -0.46 6.12 -14.03
N LEU A 140 -1.57 6.60 -14.60
CA LEU A 140 -1.68 7.94 -15.14
C LEU A 140 -1.45 9.01 -14.07
N SER A 141 -1.93 8.76 -12.85
CA SER A 141 -1.77 9.69 -11.73
C SER A 141 -0.31 10.00 -11.44
N TRP A 142 0.58 8.99 -11.49
CA TRP A 142 2.01 9.22 -11.26
C TRP A 142 2.64 10.05 -12.36
N ASP A 143 2.41 9.69 -13.63
CA ASP A 143 2.98 10.40 -14.77
C ASP A 143 2.51 11.87 -14.83
N ILE A 144 1.22 12.12 -14.57
CA ILE A 144 0.68 13.48 -14.52
C ILE A 144 1.40 14.31 -13.46
N TYR A 145 1.45 13.83 -12.22
CA TYR A 145 2.03 14.61 -11.12
C TYR A 145 3.55 14.70 -11.20
N TYR A 146 4.24 13.60 -11.55
CA TYR A 146 5.69 13.54 -11.54
C TYR A 146 6.34 14.20 -12.76
N ASN A 147 5.83 13.90 -13.97
CA ASN A 147 6.46 14.31 -15.22
C ASN A 147 5.77 15.53 -15.85
N LYS A 148 4.43 15.50 -15.99
CA LYS A 148 3.71 16.51 -16.79
C LYS A 148 3.52 17.82 -16.05
N LEU A 149 3.12 17.77 -14.78
CA LEU A 149 2.85 18.95 -13.96
C LEU A 149 4.06 19.38 -13.12
N ASN A 150 5.05 18.50 -12.96
CA ASN A 150 6.17 18.67 -12.02
C ASN A 150 5.70 18.99 -10.58
N ARG A 151 4.55 18.45 -10.19
CA ARG A 151 3.89 18.57 -8.88
C ARG A 151 4.25 17.37 -7.99
N ARG A 152 5.55 17.09 -7.93
CA ARG A 152 6.09 16.01 -7.09
C ARG A 152 5.77 16.33 -5.64
N TYR A 153 5.46 15.31 -4.84
CA TYR A 153 5.13 15.45 -3.41
C TYR A 153 3.86 16.28 -3.12
N GLU A 154 3.06 16.61 -4.14
CA GLU A 154 1.71 17.15 -3.94
C GLU A 154 0.69 16.02 -3.84
N ASP A 155 -0.35 16.24 -3.05
CA ASP A 155 -1.44 15.28 -2.87
C ASP A 155 -2.20 15.11 -4.18
N MET A 156 -2.38 13.85 -4.57
CA MET A 156 -3.14 13.47 -5.75
C MET A 156 -4.65 13.61 -5.50
N GLU A 157 -5.37 14.04 -6.53
CA GLU A 157 -6.82 14.09 -6.49
C GLU A 157 -7.42 12.68 -6.35
N LYS A 158 -8.27 12.49 -5.33
CA LYS A 158 -8.92 11.21 -5.04
C LYS A 158 -9.68 10.65 -6.24
N GLU A 159 -10.43 11.48 -6.96
CA GLU A 159 -11.24 11.02 -8.10
C GLU A 159 -10.36 10.51 -9.25
N MET A 160 -9.19 11.12 -9.46
CA MET A 160 -8.19 10.60 -10.40
C MET A 160 -7.69 9.23 -9.97
N LEU A 161 -7.32 9.08 -8.70
CA LEU A 161 -6.89 7.78 -8.16
C LEU A 161 -8.00 6.74 -8.23
N LYS A 162 -9.27 7.12 -8.07
CA LYS A 162 -10.39 6.18 -8.07
C LYS A 162 -10.67 5.63 -9.47
N TYR A 163 -10.65 6.48 -10.50
CA TYR A 163 -11.14 6.13 -11.83
C TYR A 163 -10.06 5.96 -12.90
N GLU A 164 -8.78 6.20 -12.58
CA GLU A 164 -7.71 5.87 -13.53
C GLU A 164 -7.69 4.36 -13.83
N PRO A 165 -7.29 3.96 -15.06
CA PRO A 165 -7.02 2.57 -15.37
C PRO A 165 -6.01 1.97 -14.38
N LYS A 166 -6.30 0.75 -13.91
CA LYS A 166 -5.48 0.04 -12.93
C LYS A 166 -4.61 -1.02 -13.60
N TYR A 167 -3.35 -1.03 -13.22
CA TYR A 167 -2.34 -1.96 -13.73
C TYR A 167 -1.77 -2.79 -12.60
N TYR A 168 -1.66 -4.09 -12.84
CA TYR A 168 -1.13 -5.06 -11.87
C TYR A 168 -0.13 -6.03 -12.53
N ARG A 169 0.35 -5.71 -13.73
CA ARG A 169 1.24 -6.53 -14.55
C ARG A 169 2.13 -5.60 -15.37
#